data_AF-A0A919LF28-F1
#
_entry.id   AF-A0A919LF28-F1
#
_cell.length_a   1.000
_cell.length_b   1.000
_cell.length_c   1.000
_cell.angle_alpha   90.00
_cell.angle_beta   90.00
_cell.angle_gamma   90.00
#
_symmetry.space_group_name_H-M   'P 1'
#
loop_
_entity.id
_entity.type
_entity.pdbx_description
1 polymer ?
#
loop_
_entity_poly.entity_id
_entity_poly.type
_entity_poly.pdbx_seq_one_letter_code
_entity_poly.pdbx_strand_id
1 'polypeptide(L)'
;MTRPNALGMAVAWWQATDADRLVRRITGGGEQRPMSDKLRQPDRAEESTDDADAESGQPPEPGMGVVRVFGRQLKRFRLRAGIERAEFGRRMGYSASTIAAYEQGRRVPTSRFIDLADELLDADGVLQEMKEEVAQAQYPAFFRDAAGLEAKAVGLHVYANQVVPGLLQTEDYARAVFQMMRPPLDDATMEQRVAGRLARQDIFAQCPLMTFVIDESVLKRPIGGRGVLRGQLEQLLLVGQRRMVEIQLMPLDREVNAGLAGPFTLIETAEGRRIAYVEVQNVSRVHTERAAVRGLETKYSSLRAQALTPQESVAYVEKLLREP
;
A
#
# COMPACT_ATOMS: atom_id res chain seq x y z
N MET A 1 -0.88 -44.00 -42.61
CA MET A 1 -0.21 -44.57 -41.42
C MET A 1 0.86 -43.59 -40.97
N THR A 2 0.49 -42.81 -39.97
CA THR A 2 1.13 -41.55 -39.58
C THR A 2 1.89 -41.80 -38.28
N ARG A 3 3.20 -41.50 -38.24
CA ARG A 3 4.00 -41.56 -37.02
C ARG A 3 3.74 -40.31 -36.16
N PRO A 4 3.46 -40.43 -34.85
CA PRO A 4 3.25 -39.27 -34.00
C PRO A 4 4.54 -38.68 -33.41
N ASN A 5 4.40 -37.43 -33.00
CA ASN A 5 5.39 -36.38 -32.76
C ASN A 5 5.97 -36.41 -31.32
N ALA A 6 7.18 -35.85 -31.16
CA ALA A 6 7.96 -35.75 -29.93
C ALA A 6 7.43 -34.65 -28.99
N LEU A 7 6.24 -34.87 -28.41
CA LEU A 7 5.57 -33.94 -27.48
C LEU A 7 5.08 -34.62 -26.19
N GLY A 8 5.78 -35.70 -25.76
CA GLY A 8 5.36 -36.55 -24.63
C GLY A 8 6.35 -36.73 -23.48
N MET A 9 7.46 -35.98 -23.41
CA MET A 9 8.54 -36.23 -22.42
C MET A 9 8.87 -35.10 -21.45
N ALA A 10 8.07 -34.03 -21.36
CA ALA A 10 8.34 -32.92 -20.43
C ALA A 10 7.20 -32.65 -19.42
N VAL A 11 6.35 -33.66 -19.12
CA VAL A 11 5.25 -33.57 -18.13
C VAL A 11 5.37 -34.67 -17.05
N ALA A 12 6.56 -35.20 -16.82
CA ALA A 12 6.77 -36.32 -15.87
C ALA A 12 8.04 -36.19 -15.01
N TRP A 13 8.39 -34.98 -14.58
CA TRP A 13 9.53 -34.75 -13.67
C TRP A 13 9.24 -33.70 -12.58
N TRP A 14 8.03 -33.74 -11.98
CA TRP A 14 7.76 -33.01 -10.73
C TRP A 14 6.68 -33.69 -9.86
N GLN A 15 6.73 -35.02 -9.78
CA GLN A 15 6.10 -35.75 -8.67
C GLN A 15 6.97 -36.94 -8.27
N ALA A 16 7.01 -37.17 -6.96
CA ALA A 16 7.63 -38.29 -6.25
C ALA A 16 9.14 -38.18 -5.95
N THR A 17 9.49 -37.49 -4.85
CA THR A 17 10.26 -38.14 -3.78
C THR A 17 10.19 -37.36 -2.45
N ASP A 18 9.67 -38.05 -1.44
CA ASP A 18 10.19 -38.11 -0.06
C ASP A 18 9.96 -36.92 0.91
N ALA A 19 8.69 -36.54 1.13
CA ALA A 19 8.28 -35.61 2.20
C ALA A 19 7.95 -36.28 3.56
N ASP A 20 7.93 -37.61 3.65
CA ASP A 20 7.40 -38.33 4.83
C ASP A 20 8.48 -38.79 5.83
N ARG A 21 9.77 -38.63 5.51
CA ARG A 21 10.89 -39.01 6.39
C ARG A 21 11.42 -37.90 7.29
N LEU A 22 11.06 -36.63 7.04
CA LEU A 22 11.60 -35.50 7.79
C LEU A 22 10.78 -35.15 9.05
N VAL A 23 9.48 -35.50 9.09
CA VAL A 23 8.56 -35.11 10.18
C VAL A 23 8.65 -36.04 11.40
N ARG A 24 9.11 -37.29 11.24
CA ARG A 24 9.24 -38.25 12.35
C ARG A 24 10.50 -38.08 13.23
N ARG A 25 11.31 -37.04 12.98
CA ARG A 25 12.56 -36.79 13.74
C ARG A 25 12.50 -35.62 14.72
N ILE A 26 11.38 -34.89 14.80
CA ILE A 26 11.27 -33.66 15.60
C ILE A 26 10.34 -33.82 16.83
N THR A 27 9.57 -34.90 16.94
CA THR A 27 8.68 -35.10 18.11
C THR A 27 8.71 -36.55 18.59
N GLY A 28 9.43 -36.82 19.68
CA GLY A 28 9.35 -38.11 20.35
C GLY A 28 10.26 -38.25 21.57
N GLY A 29 9.66 -38.13 22.76
CA GLY A 29 10.05 -38.94 23.93
C GLY A 29 10.49 -38.17 25.18
N GLY A 30 9.69 -38.28 26.25
CA GLY A 30 10.07 -37.93 27.63
C GLY A 30 8.88 -37.47 28.48
N GLU A 31 8.00 -38.39 28.89
CA GLU A 31 7.93 -38.98 30.25
C GLU A 31 7.03 -38.20 31.23
N GLN A 32 5.86 -38.78 31.55
CA GLN A 32 4.96 -38.35 32.62
C GLN A 32 5.19 -39.20 33.86
N ARG A 33 5.36 -38.56 35.03
CA ARG A 33 4.93 -39.10 36.34
C ARG A 33 4.47 -37.97 37.28
N PRO A 34 3.56 -38.27 38.24
CA PRO A 34 2.63 -37.30 38.81
C PRO A 34 2.98 -36.91 40.25
N MET A 35 2.48 -35.78 40.76
CA MET A 35 2.12 -35.67 42.18
C MET A 35 1.21 -34.47 42.49
N SER A 36 0.17 -34.79 43.25
CA SER A 36 -0.66 -33.95 44.10
C SER A 36 0.12 -32.91 44.92
N ASP A 37 -0.46 -31.74 45.20
CA ASP A 37 -1.07 -31.47 46.51
C ASP A 37 -1.80 -30.11 46.54
N LYS A 38 -2.86 -30.05 47.35
CA LYS A 38 -3.62 -28.83 47.65
C LYS A 38 -2.83 -27.97 48.63
N LEU A 39 -2.72 -26.67 48.37
CA LEU A 39 -2.58 -25.69 49.45
C LEU A 39 -3.55 -24.51 49.25
N ARG A 40 -4.12 -24.09 50.37
CA ARG A 40 -5.27 -23.21 50.53
C ARG A 40 -4.83 -21.87 51.17
N GLN A 41 -5.27 -20.78 50.55
CA GLN A 41 -5.58 -19.42 51.10
C GLN A 41 -4.41 -18.51 51.56
N PRO A 42 -4.58 -17.16 51.69
CA PRO A 42 -5.85 -16.38 51.77
C PRO A 42 -5.96 -15.07 50.95
N ASP A 43 -7.15 -14.47 51.03
CA ASP A 43 -7.61 -13.15 50.53
C ASP A 43 -6.65 -11.97 50.77
N ARG A 44 -6.46 -11.11 49.76
CA ARG A 44 -6.28 -9.65 49.92
C ARG A 44 -6.73 -8.85 48.68
N ALA A 45 -7.60 -7.89 48.98
CA ALA A 45 -7.80 -6.57 48.36
C ALA A 45 -8.21 -6.50 46.87
N GLU A 46 -9.47 -6.08 46.66
CA GLU A 46 -9.94 -5.42 45.45
C GLU A 46 -9.13 -4.13 45.24
N GLU A 47 -8.17 -4.16 44.32
CA GLU A 47 -7.60 -2.97 43.70
C GLU A 47 -8.18 -2.81 42.30
N SER A 48 -8.65 -1.59 42.05
CA SER A 48 -9.30 -1.12 40.83
C SER A 48 -8.50 -1.46 39.58
N THR A 49 -9.07 -2.34 38.75
CA THR A 49 -8.66 -2.58 37.37
C THR A 49 -9.10 -1.41 36.50
N ASP A 50 -8.18 -0.49 36.21
CA ASP A 50 -8.33 0.50 35.14
C ASP A 50 -6.94 0.68 34.47
N ASP A 51 -6.38 -0.44 34.00
CA ASP A 51 -5.18 -0.48 33.15
C ASP A 51 -5.13 -1.85 32.45
N ALA A 52 -6.07 -2.08 31.53
CA ALA A 52 -6.11 -3.28 30.69
C ALA A 52 -6.26 -2.90 29.22
N ASP A 53 -5.30 -2.14 28.70
CA ASP A 53 -5.07 -1.95 27.26
C ASP A 53 -3.55 -1.92 26.98
N ALA A 54 -2.85 -2.98 27.37
CA ALA A 54 -1.49 -3.24 26.95
C ALA A 54 -1.35 -4.70 26.52
N GLU A 55 -0.68 -4.89 25.37
CA GLU A 55 -0.26 -6.17 24.78
C GLU A 55 -1.22 -6.86 23.80
N SER A 56 -1.55 -6.17 22.71
CA SER A 56 -1.51 -6.85 21.40
C SER A 56 -0.04 -6.91 20.96
N GLY A 57 0.56 -8.11 21.04
CA GLY A 57 1.97 -8.40 20.75
C GLY A 57 2.38 -8.28 19.27
N GLN A 58 1.81 -7.33 18.53
CA GLN A 58 2.29 -6.98 17.21
C GLN A 58 3.38 -5.92 17.37
N PRO A 59 4.64 -6.16 16.93
CA PRO A 59 5.64 -5.09 16.92
C PRO A 59 5.07 -3.89 16.16
N PRO A 60 5.21 -2.65 16.69
CA PRO A 60 4.63 -1.48 16.05
C PRO A 60 5.10 -1.41 14.61
N GLU A 61 4.15 -1.32 13.66
CA GLU A 61 4.42 -1.18 12.23
C GLU A 61 5.53 -0.14 12.04
N PRO A 62 6.67 -0.50 11.41
CA PRO A 62 7.81 0.39 11.29
C PRO A 62 7.34 1.69 10.62
N GLY A 63 7.32 2.80 11.37
CA GLY A 63 6.89 4.11 10.85
C GLY A 63 5.91 4.91 11.70
N MET A 64 5.12 4.23 12.53
CA MET A 64 4.25 4.91 13.51
C MET A 64 5.05 5.59 14.63
N GLY A 65 6.33 5.25 14.78
CA GLY A 65 7.25 5.90 15.73
C GLY A 65 7.39 7.40 15.49
N VAL A 66 7.54 7.83 14.23
CA VAL A 66 7.64 9.25 13.86
C VAL A 66 6.36 10.00 14.22
N VAL A 67 5.19 9.43 13.88
CA VAL A 67 3.87 10.05 14.19
C VAL A 67 3.67 10.17 15.70
N ARG A 68 4.10 9.19 16.50
CA ARG A 68 4.06 9.27 17.96
C ARG A 68 5.01 10.32 18.52
N VAL A 69 6.22 10.48 17.96
CA VAL A 69 7.14 11.55 18.35
C VAL A 69 6.54 12.91 18.01
N PHE A 70 6.02 13.08 16.80
CA PHE A 70 5.32 14.29 16.37
C PHE A 70 4.16 14.63 17.30
N GLY A 71 3.29 13.64 17.59
CA GLY A 71 2.15 13.82 18.49
C GLY A 71 2.56 14.29 19.90
N ARG A 72 3.69 13.78 20.42
CA ARG A 72 4.26 14.25 21.69
C ARG A 72 4.78 15.69 21.61
N GLN A 73 5.43 16.08 20.52
CA GLN A 73 5.86 17.48 20.32
C GLN A 73 4.65 18.41 20.19
N LEU A 74 3.65 18.05 19.38
CA LEU A 74 2.40 18.79 19.25
C LEU A 74 1.72 19.00 20.60
N LYS A 75 1.61 17.94 21.41
CA LYS A 75 1.06 18.02 22.78
C LYS A 75 1.89 18.95 23.65
N ARG A 76 3.22 18.88 23.58
CA ARG A 76 4.14 19.70 24.36
C ARG A 76 3.97 21.18 24.04
N PHE A 77 3.95 21.54 22.75
CA PHE A 77 3.74 22.93 22.32
C PHE A 77 2.35 23.43 22.70
N ARG A 78 1.31 22.62 22.54
CA ARG A 78 -0.05 22.99 22.97
C ARG A 78 -0.12 23.29 24.47
N LEU A 79 0.49 22.43 25.30
CA LEU A 79 0.52 22.63 26.75
C LEU A 79 1.36 23.85 27.14
N ARG A 80 2.48 24.11 26.46
CA ARG A 80 3.29 25.33 26.65
C ARG A 80 2.48 26.60 26.35
N ALA A 81 1.64 26.56 25.33
CA ALA A 81 0.73 27.65 24.97
C ALA A 81 -0.48 27.76 25.92
N GLY A 82 -0.68 26.84 26.86
CA GLY A 82 -1.80 26.84 27.80
C GLY A 82 -3.17 26.53 27.17
N ILE A 83 -3.20 25.98 25.96
CA ILE A 83 -4.44 25.78 25.20
C ILE A 83 -4.99 24.37 25.45
N GLU A 84 -6.27 24.22 25.79
CA GLU A 84 -6.90 22.90 25.89
C GLU A 84 -7.19 22.28 24.52
N ARG A 85 -7.31 20.94 24.45
CA ARG A 85 -7.59 20.24 23.17
C ARG A 85 -8.87 20.72 22.49
N ALA A 86 -9.92 20.98 23.26
CA ALA A 86 -11.19 21.45 22.73
C ALA A 86 -11.06 22.84 22.09
N GLU A 87 -10.31 23.73 22.74
CA GLU A 87 -10.04 25.05 22.20
C GLU A 87 -9.12 25.00 20.97
N PHE A 88 -8.03 24.24 21.04
CA PHE A 88 -7.13 24.05 19.90
C PHE A 88 -7.86 23.46 18.70
N GLY A 89 -8.69 22.43 18.92
CA GLY A 89 -9.55 21.86 17.89
C GLY A 89 -10.47 22.92 17.25
N ARG A 90 -11.19 23.71 18.06
CA ARG A 90 -12.06 24.79 17.54
C ARG A 90 -11.29 25.80 16.67
N ARG A 91 -10.09 26.23 17.11
CA ARG A 91 -9.25 27.17 16.35
C ARG A 91 -8.76 26.58 15.03
N MET A 92 -8.54 25.26 15.00
CA MET A 92 -8.02 24.54 13.84
C MET A 92 -9.10 23.96 12.91
N GLY A 93 -10.38 24.00 13.31
CA GLY A 93 -11.49 23.36 12.58
C GLY A 93 -11.60 21.85 12.78
N TYR A 94 -11.10 21.31 13.90
CA TYR A 94 -11.10 19.88 14.23
C TYR A 94 -11.76 19.60 15.59
N SER A 95 -12.24 18.37 15.79
CA SER A 95 -12.76 17.94 17.09
C SER A 95 -11.64 17.72 18.12
N ALA A 96 -11.95 17.84 19.41
CA ALA A 96 -11.02 17.52 20.49
C ALA A 96 -10.51 16.05 20.41
N SER A 97 -11.36 15.13 19.93
CA SER A 97 -11.00 13.73 19.70
C SER A 97 -9.98 13.57 18.57
N THR A 98 -10.09 14.37 17.50
CA THR A 98 -9.11 14.36 16.39
C THR A 98 -7.76 14.89 16.87
N ILE A 99 -7.75 15.97 17.66
CA ILE A 99 -6.53 16.48 18.28
C ILE A 99 -5.89 15.41 19.17
N ALA A 100 -6.68 14.73 20.01
CA ALA A 100 -6.16 13.64 20.84
C ALA A 100 -5.54 12.51 20.02
N ALA A 101 -6.18 12.12 18.91
CA ALA A 101 -5.65 11.10 18.01
C ALA A 101 -4.32 11.51 17.35
N TYR A 102 -4.16 12.78 16.97
CA TYR A 102 -2.89 13.32 16.48
C TYR A 102 -1.81 13.30 17.57
N GLU A 103 -2.12 13.77 18.78
CA GLU A 103 -1.16 13.78 19.89
C GLU A 103 -0.70 12.38 20.33
N GLN A 104 -1.57 11.38 20.19
CA GLN A 104 -1.26 9.98 20.52
C GLN A 104 -0.58 9.24 19.36
N GLY A 105 -0.45 9.88 18.20
CA GLY A 105 0.09 9.27 16.99
C GLY A 105 -0.79 8.15 16.43
N ARG A 106 -2.10 8.18 16.70
CA ARG A 106 -3.09 7.23 16.14
C ARG A 106 -3.61 7.65 14.77
N ARG A 107 -3.37 8.89 14.37
CA ARG A 107 -3.75 9.44 13.07
C ARG A 107 -2.65 10.34 12.56
N VAL A 108 -2.38 10.29 11.26
CA VAL A 108 -1.42 11.20 10.60
C VAL A 108 -2.10 12.57 10.38
N PRO A 109 -1.54 13.68 10.89
CA PRO A 109 -2.04 15.02 10.60
C PRO A 109 -1.78 15.43 9.16
N THR A 110 -2.65 16.30 8.62
CA THR A 110 -2.48 16.83 7.26
C THR A 110 -1.38 17.89 7.21
N SER A 111 -0.77 18.06 6.03
CA SER A 111 0.23 19.10 5.76
C SER A 111 -0.25 20.50 6.23
N ARG A 112 -1.47 20.88 5.86
CA ARG A 112 -2.10 22.15 6.26
C ARG A 112 -2.30 22.27 7.77
N PHE A 113 -2.69 21.18 8.44
CA PHE A 113 -2.83 21.19 9.89
C PHE A 113 -1.47 21.44 10.57
N ILE A 114 -0.40 20.83 10.06
CA ILE A 114 0.94 20.98 10.62
C ILE A 114 1.41 22.44 10.52
N ASP A 115 1.21 23.09 9.36
CA ASP A 115 1.58 24.49 9.17
C ASP A 115 0.85 25.42 10.14
N LEU A 116 -0.48 25.28 10.21
CA LEU A 116 -1.32 26.09 11.09
C LEU A 116 -1.02 25.83 12.58
N ALA A 117 -0.68 24.59 12.93
CA ALA A 117 -0.36 24.21 14.30
C ALA A 117 0.98 24.79 14.75
N ASP A 118 1.97 24.84 13.85
CA ASP A 118 3.28 25.43 14.14
C ASP A 118 3.13 26.92 14.46
N GLU A 119 2.42 27.65 13.59
CA GLU A 119 2.14 29.08 13.75
C GLU A 119 1.30 29.36 15.01
N LEU A 120 0.20 28.63 15.20
CA LEU A 120 -0.72 28.87 16.32
C LEU A 120 -0.09 28.56 17.69
N LEU A 121 0.84 27.61 17.75
CA LEU A 121 1.49 27.18 19.00
C LEU A 121 2.88 27.81 19.21
N ASP A 122 3.29 28.70 18.31
CA ASP A 122 4.60 29.35 18.30
C ASP A 122 5.74 28.33 18.36
N ALA A 123 5.63 27.26 17.57
CA ALA A 123 6.52 26.09 17.64
C ALA A 123 7.88 26.31 16.97
N ASP A 124 8.15 27.51 16.44
CA ASP A 124 9.41 27.93 15.83
C ASP A 124 9.88 26.99 14.70
N GLY A 125 8.94 26.52 13.87
CA GLY A 125 9.21 25.65 12.73
C GLY A 125 9.43 24.17 13.08
N VAL A 126 9.49 23.80 14.36
CA VAL A 126 9.78 22.42 14.78
C VAL A 126 8.75 21.41 14.28
N LEU A 127 7.46 21.79 14.22
CA LEU A 127 6.42 20.90 13.68
C LEU A 127 6.50 20.84 12.15
N GLN A 128 6.84 21.95 11.49
CA GLN A 128 7.03 22.00 10.04
C GLN A 128 8.24 21.18 9.56
N GLU A 129 9.34 21.14 10.33
CA GLU A 129 10.52 20.34 10.00
C GLU A 129 10.20 18.84 9.90
N MET A 130 9.28 18.35 10.74
CA MET A 130 8.89 16.93 10.77
C MET A 130 7.85 16.53 9.71
N LYS A 131 7.43 17.49 8.87
CA LYS A 131 6.25 17.36 8.01
C LYS A 131 6.42 16.29 6.94
N GLU A 132 7.61 16.17 6.34
CA GLU A 132 7.87 15.18 5.29
C GLU A 132 7.81 13.75 5.87
N GLU A 133 8.44 13.50 7.03
CA GLU A 133 8.46 12.19 7.66
C GLU A 133 7.09 11.80 8.22
N VAL A 134 6.33 12.76 8.76
CA VAL A 134 4.95 12.55 9.21
C VAL A 134 4.05 12.21 8.03
N ALA A 135 4.17 12.93 6.91
CA ALA A 135 3.42 12.63 5.69
C ALA A 135 3.78 11.24 5.16
N GLN A 136 5.05 10.83 5.21
CA GLN A 136 5.45 9.50 4.77
C GLN A 136 4.88 8.39 5.66
N ALA A 137 4.66 8.62 6.96
CA ALA A 137 4.13 7.61 7.88
C ALA A 137 2.69 7.15 7.57
N GLN A 138 1.97 7.84 6.68
CA GLN A 138 0.67 7.36 6.19
C GLN A 138 0.79 6.14 5.26
N TYR A 139 1.98 5.92 4.69
CA TYR A 139 2.25 4.80 3.78
C TYR A 139 2.80 3.58 4.54
N PRO A 140 2.52 2.35 4.07
CA PRO A 140 3.19 1.16 4.58
C PRO A 140 4.70 1.31 4.56
N ALA A 141 5.39 0.72 5.53
CA ALA A 141 6.84 0.87 5.71
C ALA A 141 7.64 0.65 4.41
N PHE A 142 7.26 -0.38 3.65
CA PHE A 142 7.90 -0.74 2.38
C PHE A 142 7.66 0.28 1.25
N PHE A 143 6.60 1.08 1.30
CA PHE A 143 6.26 2.01 0.20
C PHE A 143 6.80 3.43 0.42
N ARG A 144 7.29 3.78 1.60
CA ARG A 144 7.61 5.17 1.96
C ARG A 144 8.65 5.84 1.06
N ASP A 145 9.77 5.17 0.84
CA ASP A 145 10.83 5.69 -0.03
C ASP A 145 10.33 5.88 -1.45
N ALA A 146 9.50 4.96 -1.94
CA ALA A 146 8.89 5.04 -3.25
C ALA A 146 7.84 6.17 -3.36
N ALA A 147 7.07 6.43 -2.30
CA ALA A 147 6.09 7.51 -2.26
C ALA A 147 6.76 8.89 -2.38
N GLY A 148 7.89 9.10 -1.69
CA GLY A 148 8.66 10.33 -1.80
C GLY A 148 9.25 10.55 -3.19
N LEU A 149 9.72 9.47 -3.83
CA LEU A 149 10.21 9.51 -5.21
C LEU A 149 9.07 9.74 -6.22
N GLU A 150 7.93 9.09 -6.04
CA GLU A 150 6.73 9.26 -6.86
C GLU A 150 6.25 10.71 -6.83
N ALA A 151 6.16 11.33 -5.65
CA ALA A 151 5.68 12.71 -5.49
C ALA A 151 6.55 13.76 -6.21
N LYS A 152 7.82 13.45 -6.47
CA LYS A 152 8.82 14.32 -7.12
C LYS A 152 9.10 13.88 -8.58
N ALA A 153 8.36 12.90 -9.10
CA ALA A 153 8.60 12.32 -10.42
C ALA A 153 8.16 13.27 -11.55
N VAL A 154 8.97 13.34 -12.61
CA VAL A 154 8.59 14.00 -13.87
C VAL A 154 8.00 13.01 -14.90
N GLY A 155 8.19 11.71 -14.65
CA GLY A 155 7.58 10.63 -15.40
C GLY A 155 7.37 9.38 -14.56
N LEU A 156 6.27 8.67 -14.82
CA LEU A 156 5.93 7.39 -14.18
C LEU A 156 5.51 6.37 -15.23
N HIS A 157 6.10 5.19 -15.15
CA HIS A 157 5.79 4.08 -16.03
C HIS A 157 5.43 2.85 -15.20
N VAL A 158 4.16 2.50 -15.18
CA VAL A 158 3.62 1.49 -14.26
C VAL A 158 3.15 0.28 -15.04
N TYR A 159 3.58 -0.91 -14.61
CA TYR A 159 2.98 -2.18 -15.01
C TYR A 159 2.26 -2.80 -13.82
N ALA A 160 0.98 -3.15 -14.01
CA ALA A 160 0.14 -3.73 -12.97
C ALA A 160 -0.63 -4.95 -13.49
N ASN A 161 -0.51 -6.07 -12.77
CA ASN A 161 -1.12 -7.35 -13.17
C ASN A 161 -1.94 -8.05 -12.06
N GLN A 162 -2.09 -7.42 -10.89
CA GLN A 162 -2.82 -7.99 -9.76
C GLN A 162 -4.04 -7.16 -9.37
N VAL A 163 -3.88 -5.84 -9.33
CA VAL A 163 -4.91 -4.85 -8.99
C VAL A 163 -4.70 -3.58 -9.82
N VAL A 164 -5.73 -2.73 -9.93
CA VAL A 164 -5.62 -1.44 -10.62
C VAL A 164 -4.50 -0.61 -9.98
N PRO A 165 -3.63 0.08 -10.75
CA PRO A 165 -2.61 0.96 -10.19
C PRO A 165 -3.18 1.93 -9.17
N GLY A 166 -2.52 2.09 -8.02
CA GLY A 166 -3.06 2.88 -6.91
C GLY A 166 -3.44 4.33 -7.25
N LEU A 167 -2.69 4.95 -8.16
CA LEU A 167 -2.96 6.31 -8.67
C LEU A 167 -4.26 6.40 -9.49
N LEU A 168 -4.76 5.28 -10.01
CA LEU A 168 -5.97 5.21 -10.81
C LEU A 168 -7.19 4.73 -10.02
N GLN A 169 -7.02 4.37 -8.74
CA GLN A 169 -8.09 3.77 -7.95
C GLN A 169 -9.15 4.80 -7.53
N THR A 170 -10.43 4.39 -7.50
CA THR A 170 -11.47 5.09 -6.75
C THR A 170 -11.33 4.81 -5.26
N GLU A 171 -11.98 5.61 -4.41
CA GLU A 171 -12.02 5.36 -2.97
C GLU A 171 -12.58 3.97 -2.65
N ASP A 172 -13.71 3.62 -3.26
CA ASP A 172 -14.39 2.33 -3.03
C ASP A 172 -13.53 1.15 -3.45
N TYR A 173 -12.82 1.25 -4.58
CA TYR A 173 -11.93 0.19 -5.03
C TYR A 173 -10.71 0.06 -4.12
N ALA A 174 -10.11 1.18 -3.71
CA ALA A 174 -8.99 1.18 -2.77
C ALA A 174 -9.38 0.54 -1.43
N ARG A 175 -10.56 0.90 -0.90
CA ARG A 175 -11.13 0.31 0.31
C ARG A 175 -11.34 -1.20 0.16
N ALA A 176 -11.94 -1.63 -0.95
CA ALA A 176 -12.14 -3.05 -1.24
C ALA A 176 -10.81 -3.83 -1.33
N VAL A 177 -9.76 -3.25 -1.91
CA VAL A 177 -8.42 -3.86 -1.93
C VAL A 177 -7.86 -4.01 -0.51
N PHE A 178 -7.95 -2.97 0.33
CA PHE A 178 -7.43 -3.05 1.70
C PHE A 178 -8.21 -4.02 2.60
N GLN A 179 -9.51 -4.21 2.38
CA GLN A 179 -10.32 -5.23 3.08
C GLN A 179 -9.84 -6.68 2.81
N MET A 180 -9.18 -6.92 1.69
CA MET A 180 -8.66 -8.25 1.33
C MET A 180 -7.32 -8.58 2.00
N MET A 181 -6.69 -7.60 2.68
CA MET A 181 -5.44 -7.84 3.36
C MET A 181 -5.54 -8.90 4.45
N ARG A 182 -4.44 -9.63 4.65
CA ARG A 182 -4.29 -10.62 5.72
C ARG A 182 -2.98 -10.36 6.47
N PRO A 183 -3.01 -10.25 7.82
CA PRO A 183 -4.21 -10.20 8.68
C PRO A 183 -5.11 -8.98 8.38
N PRO A 184 -6.40 -9.00 8.80
CA PRO A 184 -7.30 -7.86 8.60
C PRO A 184 -6.75 -6.58 9.27
N LEU A 185 -7.00 -5.44 8.64
CA LEU A 185 -6.71 -4.13 9.22
C LEU A 185 -7.82 -3.72 10.18
N ASP A 186 -7.46 -2.97 11.23
CA ASP A 186 -8.45 -2.22 12.00
C ASP A 186 -9.00 -1.04 11.18
N ASP A 187 -10.19 -0.56 11.56
CA ASP A 187 -10.91 0.49 10.84
C ASP A 187 -10.09 1.79 10.73
N ALA A 188 -9.36 2.18 11.78
CA ALA A 188 -8.57 3.41 11.77
C ALA A 188 -7.40 3.32 10.79
N THR A 189 -6.70 2.18 10.76
CA THR A 189 -5.64 1.92 9.80
C THR A 189 -6.18 1.82 8.38
N MET A 190 -7.38 1.24 8.18
CA MET A 190 -8.03 1.18 6.87
C MET A 190 -8.31 2.60 6.34
N GLU A 191 -8.97 3.45 7.12
CA GLU A 191 -9.25 4.84 6.73
C GLU A 191 -7.96 5.62 6.45
N GLN A 192 -6.93 5.44 7.27
CA GLN A 192 -5.63 6.07 7.05
C GLN A 192 -5.01 5.65 5.72
N ARG A 193 -5.04 4.35 5.38
CA ARG A 193 -4.46 3.84 4.14
C ARG A 193 -5.26 4.25 2.91
N VAL A 194 -6.59 4.31 3.01
CA VAL A 194 -7.47 4.83 1.94
C VAL A 194 -7.18 6.31 1.71
N ALA A 195 -7.13 7.13 2.76
CA ALA A 195 -6.78 8.54 2.65
C ALA A 195 -5.39 8.75 2.01
N GLY A 196 -4.39 7.97 2.45
CA GLY A 196 -3.05 8.00 1.85
C GLY A 196 -3.02 7.56 0.39
N ARG A 197 -3.90 6.62 -0.02
CA ARG A 197 -4.05 6.22 -1.43
C ARG A 197 -4.56 7.38 -2.29
N LEU A 198 -5.60 8.07 -1.82
CA LEU A 198 -6.20 9.18 -2.55
C LEU A 198 -5.30 10.42 -2.58
N ALA A 199 -4.61 10.72 -1.49
CA ALA A 199 -3.66 11.84 -1.42
C ALA A 199 -2.54 11.73 -2.46
N ARG A 200 -2.15 10.51 -2.87
CA ARG A 200 -1.16 10.32 -3.94
C ARG A 200 -1.62 10.88 -5.29
N GLN A 201 -2.93 11.00 -5.53
CA GLN A 201 -3.47 11.51 -6.80
C GLN A 201 -3.21 13.02 -7.00
N ASP A 202 -2.77 13.74 -5.97
CA ASP A 202 -2.35 15.14 -6.08
C ASP A 202 -1.23 15.34 -7.12
N ILE A 203 -0.45 14.30 -7.39
CA ILE A 203 0.57 14.28 -8.44
C ILE A 203 0.01 14.65 -9.83
N PHE A 204 -1.28 14.37 -10.12
CA PHE A 204 -1.88 14.74 -11.39
C PHE A 204 -1.92 16.26 -11.61
N ALA A 205 -1.87 17.07 -10.54
CA ALA A 205 -1.79 18.52 -10.65
C ALA A 205 -0.43 18.99 -11.23
N GLN A 206 0.63 18.21 -11.03
CA GLN A 206 1.97 18.49 -11.56
C GLN A 206 2.11 18.08 -13.04
N CYS A 207 1.12 17.38 -13.60
CA CYS A 207 1.09 16.89 -14.98
C CYS A 207 2.36 16.14 -15.45
N PRO A 208 2.96 15.21 -14.68
CA PRO A 208 4.07 14.40 -15.19
C PRO A 208 3.59 13.43 -16.27
N LEU A 209 4.52 12.95 -17.11
CA LEU A 209 4.20 11.91 -18.09
C LEU A 209 3.91 10.59 -17.36
N MET A 210 2.69 10.09 -17.46
CA MET A 210 2.28 8.83 -16.84
C MET A 210 1.83 7.82 -17.86
N THR A 211 2.45 6.65 -17.87
CA THR A 211 2.03 5.55 -18.73
C THR A 211 1.73 4.31 -17.89
N PHE A 212 0.61 3.68 -18.15
CA PHE A 212 0.12 2.51 -17.42
C PHE A 212 -0.09 1.36 -18.41
N VAL A 213 0.52 0.21 -18.13
CA VAL A 213 0.17 -1.06 -18.78
C VAL A 213 -0.52 -1.93 -17.73
N ILE A 214 -1.81 -2.23 -17.96
CA ILE A 214 -2.64 -2.96 -17.00
C ILE A 214 -3.05 -4.29 -17.61
N ASP A 215 -2.80 -5.38 -16.90
CA ASP A 215 -3.28 -6.70 -17.31
C ASP A 215 -4.80 -6.75 -17.32
N GLU A 216 -5.39 -7.28 -18.40
CA GLU A 216 -6.83 -7.37 -18.58
C GLU A 216 -7.51 -8.12 -17.42
N SER A 217 -6.85 -9.10 -16.79
CA SER A 217 -7.44 -9.82 -15.64
C SER A 217 -7.81 -8.89 -14.48
N VAL A 218 -7.09 -7.77 -14.33
CA VAL A 218 -7.36 -6.76 -13.29
C VAL A 218 -8.73 -6.11 -13.48
N LEU A 219 -9.13 -5.89 -14.73
CA LEU A 219 -10.40 -5.23 -15.08
C LEU A 219 -11.58 -6.21 -15.09
N LYS A 220 -11.32 -7.51 -15.02
CA LYS A 220 -12.34 -8.58 -15.00
C LYS A 220 -12.64 -9.11 -13.60
N ARG A 221 -11.76 -8.86 -12.61
CA ARG A 221 -11.97 -9.30 -11.23
C ARG A 221 -12.89 -8.32 -10.49
N PRO A 222 -14.06 -8.75 -9.99
CA PRO A 222 -15.01 -7.87 -9.32
C PRO A 222 -14.61 -7.59 -7.86
N ILE A 223 -13.42 -7.02 -7.64
CA ILE A 223 -12.95 -6.63 -6.30
C ILE A 223 -13.89 -5.54 -5.76
N GLY A 224 -14.46 -5.78 -4.57
CA GLY A 224 -15.50 -4.91 -3.99
C GLY A 224 -16.90 -5.09 -4.59
N GLY A 225 -17.07 -6.03 -5.52
CA GLY A 225 -18.32 -6.28 -6.23
C GLY A 225 -18.43 -5.53 -7.56
N ARG A 226 -19.48 -5.87 -8.33
CA ARG A 226 -19.69 -5.35 -9.70
C ARG A 226 -19.87 -3.82 -9.74
N GLY A 227 -20.55 -3.24 -8.74
CA GLY A 227 -20.74 -1.78 -8.65
C GLY A 227 -19.42 -1.03 -8.47
N VAL A 228 -18.56 -1.52 -7.57
CA VAL A 228 -17.22 -0.94 -7.33
C VAL A 228 -16.34 -1.08 -8.56
N LEU A 229 -16.33 -2.25 -9.20
CA LEU A 229 -15.58 -2.46 -10.45
C LEU A 229 -16.07 -1.53 -11.56
N ARG A 230 -17.40 -1.36 -11.72
CA ARG A 230 -17.96 -0.44 -12.71
C ARG A 230 -17.47 0.99 -12.50
N GLY A 231 -17.58 1.53 -11.29
CA GLY A 231 -17.08 2.86 -10.96
C GLY A 231 -15.57 2.98 -11.18
N GLN A 232 -14.81 1.92 -10.92
CA GLN A 232 -13.38 1.87 -11.21
C GLN A 232 -13.07 1.92 -12.72
N LEU A 233 -13.85 1.24 -13.56
CA LEU A 233 -13.69 1.29 -15.02
C LEU A 233 -14.05 2.69 -15.57
N GLU A 234 -15.10 3.32 -15.05
CA GLU A 234 -15.46 4.71 -15.37
C GLU A 234 -14.33 5.69 -14.99
N GLN A 235 -13.69 5.49 -13.84
CA GLN A 235 -12.52 6.27 -13.42
C GLN A 235 -11.33 6.12 -14.37
N LEU A 236 -11.08 4.92 -14.91
CA LEU A 236 -10.01 4.71 -15.90
C LEU A 236 -10.25 5.53 -17.17
N LEU A 237 -11.49 5.57 -17.66
CA LEU A 237 -11.86 6.40 -18.82
C LEU A 237 -11.69 7.89 -18.52
N LEU A 238 -12.10 8.35 -17.34
CA LEU A 238 -11.97 9.75 -16.94
C LEU A 238 -10.51 10.19 -16.84
N VAL A 239 -9.68 9.41 -16.14
CA VAL A 239 -8.25 9.73 -15.97
C VAL A 239 -7.48 9.60 -17.29
N GLY A 240 -7.86 8.64 -18.14
CA GLY A 240 -7.28 8.45 -19.48
C GLY A 240 -7.52 9.60 -20.46
N GLN A 241 -8.43 10.54 -20.16
CA GLN A 241 -8.62 11.76 -20.97
C GLN A 241 -7.57 12.85 -20.68
N ARG A 242 -6.75 12.69 -19.63
CA ARG A 242 -5.69 13.65 -19.31
C ARG A 242 -4.56 13.56 -20.33
N ARG A 243 -4.08 14.72 -20.80
CA ARG A 243 -3.08 14.81 -21.89
C ARG A 243 -1.76 14.08 -21.61
N MET A 244 -1.36 14.01 -20.34
CA MET A 244 -0.10 13.41 -19.91
C MET A 244 -0.28 11.99 -19.37
N VAL A 245 -1.45 11.36 -19.60
CA VAL A 245 -1.75 10.01 -19.14
C VAL A 245 -2.04 9.09 -20.33
N GLU A 246 -1.32 7.97 -20.40
CA GLU A 246 -1.59 6.90 -21.35
C GLU A 246 -1.94 5.61 -20.60
N ILE A 247 -3.06 4.98 -20.94
CA ILE A 247 -3.48 3.70 -20.38
C ILE A 247 -3.54 2.69 -21.52
N GLN A 248 -2.78 1.61 -21.39
CA GLN A 248 -2.77 0.47 -22.29
C GLN A 248 -3.19 -0.79 -21.53
N LEU A 249 -3.99 -1.64 -22.17
CA LEU A 249 -4.37 -2.93 -21.61
C LEU A 249 -3.58 -4.07 -22.25
N MET A 250 -3.02 -4.95 -21.42
CA MET A 250 -2.41 -6.19 -21.84
C MET A 250 -3.48 -7.28 -21.94
N PRO A 251 -3.84 -7.76 -23.15
CA PRO A 251 -4.90 -8.74 -23.31
C PRO A 251 -4.54 -10.14 -22.78
N LEU A 252 -5.55 -10.90 -22.37
CA LEU A 252 -5.41 -12.29 -21.92
C LEU A 252 -5.14 -13.30 -23.05
N ASP A 253 -5.41 -12.92 -24.29
CA ASP A 253 -5.23 -13.78 -25.47
C ASP A 253 -3.82 -13.71 -26.07
N ARG A 254 -2.87 -13.05 -25.38
CA ARG A 254 -1.47 -12.96 -25.82
C ARG A 254 -0.71 -14.23 -25.45
N GLU A 255 -0.03 -14.81 -26.43
CA GLU A 255 0.90 -15.94 -26.23
C GLU A 255 2.22 -15.51 -25.57
N VAL A 256 2.50 -14.20 -25.53
CA VAL A 256 3.73 -13.62 -24.96
C VAL A 256 3.39 -12.50 -23.97
N ASN A 257 4.06 -12.52 -22.81
CA ASN A 257 3.93 -11.47 -21.79
C ASN A 257 5.27 -11.30 -21.07
N ALA A 258 5.88 -10.11 -21.17
CA ALA A 258 7.17 -9.80 -20.55
C ALA A 258 7.09 -9.50 -19.02
N GLY A 259 5.89 -9.44 -18.45
CA GLY A 259 5.59 -9.03 -17.09
C GLY A 259 5.18 -10.17 -16.14
N LEU A 260 5.58 -11.42 -16.44
CA LEU A 260 5.24 -12.57 -15.60
C LEU A 260 5.86 -12.52 -14.19
N ALA A 261 6.91 -11.71 -13.99
CA ALA A 261 7.59 -11.56 -12.70
C ALA A 261 6.88 -10.62 -11.71
N GLY A 262 5.69 -10.12 -12.03
CA GLY A 262 4.92 -9.22 -11.17
C GLY A 262 4.97 -7.75 -11.58
N PRO A 263 4.31 -6.88 -10.80
CA PRO A 263 4.20 -5.46 -11.09
C PRO A 263 5.51 -4.71 -10.79
N PHE A 264 5.69 -3.57 -11.45
CA PHE A 264 6.80 -2.67 -11.17
C PHE A 264 6.48 -1.25 -11.68
N THR A 265 7.22 -0.27 -11.14
CA THR A 265 7.14 1.13 -11.54
C THR A 265 8.53 1.63 -11.90
N LEU A 266 8.68 2.30 -13.05
CA LEU A 266 9.84 3.14 -13.35
C LEU A 266 9.48 4.59 -13.03
N ILE A 267 10.33 5.24 -12.26
CA ILE A 267 10.19 6.62 -11.81
C ILE A 267 11.30 7.43 -12.47
N GLU A 268 10.91 8.43 -13.26
CA GLU A 268 11.83 9.37 -13.89
C GLU A 268 11.97 10.62 -13.02
N THR A 269 13.20 10.96 -12.64
CA THR A 269 13.52 12.13 -11.82
C THR A 269 13.76 13.35 -12.69
N ALA A 270 13.65 14.56 -12.11
CA ALA A 270 13.92 15.81 -12.81
C ALA A 270 15.34 15.90 -13.39
N GLU A 271 16.30 15.14 -12.83
CA GLU A 271 17.68 15.06 -13.35
C GLU A 271 17.83 14.06 -14.52
N GLY A 272 16.72 13.51 -15.04
CA GLY A 272 16.72 12.55 -16.16
C GLY A 272 17.23 11.16 -15.79
N ARG A 273 17.27 10.82 -14.49
CA ARG A 273 17.59 9.46 -14.03
C ARG A 273 16.31 8.66 -13.90
N ARG A 274 16.40 7.35 -14.15
CA ARG A 274 15.32 6.41 -13.88
C ARG A 274 15.66 5.51 -12.71
N ILE A 275 14.68 5.35 -11.85
CA ILE A 275 14.70 4.48 -10.67
C ILE A 275 13.60 3.45 -10.88
N ALA A 276 13.86 2.21 -10.50
CA ALA A 276 12.84 1.17 -10.54
C ALA A 276 12.35 0.81 -9.15
N TYR A 277 11.05 0.70 -8.99
CA TYR A 277 10.40 0.23 -7.78
C TYR A 277 9.70 -1.10 -8.07
N VAL A 278 9.97 -2.10 -7.25
CA VAL A 278 9.31 -3.41 -7.29
C VAL A 278 8.75 -3.73 -5.92
N GLU A 279 7.60 -4.40 -5.88
CA GLU A 279 6.97 -4.80 -4.63
C GLU A 279 6.35 -6.20 -4.73
N VAL A 280 6.42 -6.94 -3.63
CA VAL A 280 5.78 -8.22 -3.45
C VAL A 280 5.55 -8.46 -1.96
N GLN A 281 4.31 -8.77 -1.57
CA GLN A 281 3.94 -9.26 -0.22
C GLN A 281 4.62 -8.52 0.95
N ASN A 282 4.30 -7.24 1.15
CA ASN A 282 4.85 -6.37 2.21
C ASN A 282 6.36 -6.10 2.13
N VAL A 283 7.03 -6.59 1.08
CA VAL A 283 8.43 -6.29 0.78
C VAL A 283 8.49 -5.47 -0.48
N SER A 284 9.39 -4.49 -0.51
CA SER A 284 9.68 -3.71 -1.70
C SER A 284 11.17 -3.55 -1.89
N ARG A 285 11.55 -3.13 -3.09
CA ARG A 285 12.91 -2.73 -3.40
C ARG A 285 12.92 -1.58 -4.38
N VAL A 286 13.75 -0.59 -4.07
CA VAL A 286 14.11 0.50 -4.97
C VAL A 286 15.47 0.15 -5.60
N HIS A 287 15.50 0.09 -6.92
CA HIS A 287 16.70 -0.13 -7.73
C HIS A 287 17.14 1.18 -8.36
N THR A 288 18.38 1.56 -8.06
CA THR A 288 19.08 2.68 -8.68
C THR A 288 20.25 2.22 -9.56
N GLU A 289 20.58 0.93 -9.50
CA GLU A 289 21.70 0.37 -10.28
C GLU A 289 21.33 0.27 -11.76
N ARG A 290 22.17 0.84 -12.64
CA ARG A 290 21.89 0.95 -14.08
C ARG A 290 21.52 -0.39 -14.76
N ALA A 291 22.18 -1.49 -14.39
CA ALA A 291 21.93 -2.80 -14.97
C ALA A 291 20.52 -3.33 -14.61
N ALA A 292 20.10 -3.19 -13.35
CA ALA A 292 18.79 -3.61 -12.89
C ALA A 292 17.68 -2.76 -13.51
N VAL A 293 17.86 -1.43 -13.51
CA VAL A 293 16.90 -0.49 -14.11
C VAL A 293 16.73 -0.77 -15.60
N ARG A 294 17.82 -0.92 -16.36
CA ARG A 294 17.77 -1.24 -17.81
C ARG A 294 17.00 -2.52 -18.13
N GLY A 295 17.11 -3.53 -17.27
CA GLY A 295 16.34 -4.77 -17.41
C GLY A 295 14.84 -4.52 -17.33
N LEU A 296 14.39 -3.66 -16.40
CA LEU A 296 12.98 -3.29 -16.25
C LEU A 296 12.51 -2.32 -17.34
N GLU A 297 13.34 -1.39 -17.81
CA GLU A 297 13.05 -0.54 -18.97
C GLU A 297 12.80 -1.37 -20.24
N THR A 298 13.64 -2.37 -20.47
CA THR A 298 13.50 -3.30 -21.61
C THR A 298 12.19 -4.07 -21.50
N LYS A 299 11.86 -4.59 -20.30
CA LYS A 299 10.58 -5.27 -20.07
C LYS A 299 9.40 -4.34 -20.30
N TYR A 300 9.45 -3.11 -19.80
CA TYR A 300 8.37 -2.15 -19.98
C TYR A 300 8.13 -1.80 -21.45
N SER A 301 9.21 -1.65 -22.22
CA SER A 301 9.14 -1.43 -23.67
C SER A 301 8.44 -2.58 -24.38
N SER A 302 8.80 -3.83 -24.05
CA SER A 302 8.13 -5.03 -24.58
C SER A 302 6.66 -5.09 -24.17
N LEU A 303 6.33 -4.78 -22.92
CA LEU A 303 4.97 -4.75 -22.41
C LEU A 303 4.09 -3.76 -23.17
N ARG A 304 4.59 -2.55 -23.44
CA ARG A 304 3.87 -1.55 -24.24
C ARG A 304 3.61 -1.99 -25.68
N ALA A 305 4.56 -2.73 -26.27
CA ALA A 305 4.42 -3.27 -27.62
C ALA A 305 3.47 -4.47 -27.70
N GLN A 306 3.32 -5.22 -26.60
CA GLN A 306 2.42 -6.37 -26.48
C GLN A 306 0.98 -5.96 -26.10
N ALA A 307 0.82 -4.85 -25.40
CA ALA A 307 -0.46 -4.29 -25.00
C ALA A 307 -1.21 -3.66 -26.19
N LEU A 308 -2.53 -3.52 -26.05
CA LEU A 308 -3.34 -2.73 -26.95
C LEU A 308 -2.84 -1.28 -27.02
N THR A 309 -3.09 -0.61 -28.15
CA THR A 309 -2.88 0.84 -28.23
C THR A 309 -3.78 1.57 -27.22
N PRO A 310 -3.48 2.84 -26.85
CA PRO A 310 -4.33 3.60 -25.94
C PRO A 310 -5.80 3.71 -26.44
N GLN A 311 -6.00 3.86 -27.75
CA GLN A 311 -7.34 3.97 -28.35
C GLN A 311 -8.12 2.65 -28.27
N GLU A 312 -7.48 1.54 -28.59
CA GLU A 312 -8.07 0.20 -28.46
C GLU A 312 -8.36 -0.13 -26.99
N SER A 313 -7.51 0.32 -26.07
CA SER A 313 -7.69 0.14 -24.63
C SER A 313 -8.92 0.87 -24.12
N VAL A 314 -9.15 2.12 -24.55
CA VAL A 314 -10.38 2.88 -24.24
C VAL A 314 -11.61 2.12 -24.76
N ALA A 315 -11.60 1.72 -26.03
CA ALA A 315 -12.70 0.96 -26.61
C ALA A 315 -12.97 -0.36 -25.87
N TYR A 316 -11.92 -1.03 -25.38
CA TYR A 316 -12.04 -2.24 -24.58
C TYR A 316 -12.69 -1.97 -23.21
N VAL A 317 -12.28 -0.91 -22.50
CA VAL A 317 -12.90 -0.53 -21.23
C VAL A 317 -14.38 -0.16 -21.42
N GLU A 318 -14.71 0.59 -22.48
CA GLU A 318 -16.10 0.90 -22.82
C GLU A 318 -16.93 -0.35 -23.10
N LYS A 319 -16.35 -1.35 -23.75
CA LYS A 319 -16.99 -2.64 -23.97
C LYS A 319 -17.29 -3.33 -22.64
N LEU A 320 -16.32 -3.41 -21.72
CA LEU A 320 -16.53 -4.00 -20.40
C LEU A 320 -17.65 -3.31 -19.59
N LEU A 321 -17.80 -1.99 -19.74
CA LEU A 321 -18.87 -1.23 -19.08
C LEU A 321 -20.28 -1.51 -19.62
N ARG A 322 -20.39 -2.05 -20.84
CA ARG A 322 -21.66 -2.43 -21.47
C ARG A 322 -22.04 -3.88 -21.16
N GLU A 323 -21.08 -4.69 -20.73
CA GLU A 323 -21.31 -6.08 -20.35
C GLU A 323 -21.98 -6.14 -18.95
N PRO A 324 -23.08 -6.88 -18.79
CA PRO A 324 -23.89 -6.90 -17.57
C PRO A 324 -23.22 -7.59 -16.38
#